data_AF-A0A963EFQ1-F1
#
_entry.id   AF-A0A963EFQ1-F1
#
_cell.length_a   1.000
_cell.length_b   1.000
_cell.length_c   1.000
_cell.angle_alpha   90.00
_cell.angle_beta   90.00
_cell.angle_gamma   90.00
#
_symmetry.space_group_name_H-M   'P 1'
#
loop_
_entity.id
_entity.type
_entity.pdbx_description
1 polymer ?
#
loop_
_entity_poly.entity_id
_entity_poly.type
_entity_poly.pdbx_seq_one_letter_code
_entity_poly.pdbx_strand_id
1 'polypeptide(L)' 'LIPLDMLFINADGTIHHIIVAAEPQTDTTRSSNGKVAAVLELNGHVSELLGISVGDTVYHAMFGNELVHPPGAAAGN' A
#
# COMPACT_ATOMS: atom_id res chain seq x y z
N LEU A 1 13.62 -9.58 -13.03
CA LEU A 1 12.74 -9.85 -11.88
C LEU A 1 13.17 -8.92 -10.75
N ILE A 2 12.23 -8.30 -10.04
CA ILE A 2 12.50 -7.25 -9.05
C ILE A 2 11.89 -7.63 -7.69
N PRO A 3 12.47 -7.19 -6.55
CA PRO A 3 11.80 -7.28 -5.27
C PRO A 3 10.60 -6.34 -5.22
N LEU A 4 9.61 -6.65 -4.38
CA LEU A 4 8.38 -5.86 -4.23
C LEU A 4 8.13 -5.49 -2.77
N ASP A 5 7.62 -4.28 -2.53
CA ASP A 5 6.99 -3.97 -1.25
C ASP A 5 5.52 -4.39 -1.33
N MET A 6 5.03 -5.11 -0.33
CA MET A 6 3.65 -5.57 -0.24
C MET A 6 2.94 -4.86 0.91
N LEU A 7 2.01 -3.96 0.58
CA LEU A 7 1.23 -3.19 1.53
C LEU A 7 -0.14 -3.86 1.69
N PHE A 8 -0.43 -4.39 2.87
CA PHE A 8 -1.71 -5.02 3.20
C PHE A 8 -2.66 -3.99 3.79
N ILE A 9 -3.86 -3.85 3.22
CA ILE A 9 -4.74 -2.69 3.45
C ILE A 9 -6.09 -3.14 4.02
N ASN A 10 -6.51 -2.51 5.12
CA ASN A 10 -7.80 -2.71 5.76
C ASN A 10 -8.98 -2.24 4.88
N ALA A 11 -10.20 -2.61 5.25
CA ALA A 11 -11.41 -2.25 4.50
C ALA A 11 -11.67 -0.74 4.43
N ASP A 12 -11.12 0.05 5.37
CA ASP A 12 -11.22 1.52 5.41
C ASP A 12 -10.06 2.22 4.69
N GLY A 13 -9.15 1.46 4.07
CA GLY A 13 -7.97 1.96 3.38
C GLY A 13 -6.74 2.16 4.25
N THR A 14 -6.80 1.91 5.56
CA THR A 14 -5.61 2.01 6.43
C THR A 14 -4.62 0.85 6.17
N ILE A 15 -3.33 1.15 6.15
CA ILE A 15 -2.29 0.14 5.98
C ILE A 15 -2.13 -0.64 7.28
N HIS A 16 -2.38 -1.95 7.22
CA HIS A 16 -2.29 -2.89 8.34
C HIS A 16 -0.88 -3.44 8.53
N HIS A 17 -0.20 -3.78 7.43
CA HIS A 17 1.11 -4.43 7.47
C HIS A 17 1.87 -4.13 6.18
N ILE A 18 3.20 -4.04 6.28
CA ILE A 18 4.08 -3.85 5.13
C ILE A 18 5.17 -4.93 5.19
N ILE A 19 5.34 -5.66 4.08
CA ILE A 19 6.53 -6.47 3.84
C ILE A 19 7.39 -5.70 2.84
N VAL A 20 8.55 -5.25 3.28
CA VAL A 20 9.51 -4.52 2.43
C VAL A 20 10.39 -5.52 1.68
N ALA A 21 10.66 -5.23 0.41
CA ALA A 21 11.60 -5.96 -0.44
C ALA A 21 11.41 -7.49 -0.44
N ALA A 22 10.17 -7.93 -0.68
CA ALA A 22 9.86 -9.34 -0.83
C ALA A 22 10.71 -9.95 -1.96
N GLU A 23 11.57 -10.90 -1.58
CA GLU A 23 12.37 -11.69 -2.51
C GLU A 23 11.49 -12.30 -3.61
N PRO A 24 11.88 -12.19 -4.88
CA PRO A 24 11.08 -12.71 -5.95
C PRO A 24 11.45 -14.17 -6.30
N GLN A 25 10.61 -14.86 -7.08
CA GLN A 25 10.84 -16.28 -7.45
C GLN A 25 10.91 -17.25 -6.26
N THR A 26 10.19 -16.95 -5.19
CA THR A 26 10.09 -17.80 -3.99
C THR A 26 8.65 -18.22 -3.72
N ASP A 27 8.48 -19.44 -3.22
CA ASP A 27 7.19 -19.95 -2.72
C ASP A 27 6.98 -19.62 -1.23
N THR A 28 7.84 -18.78 -0.64
CA THR A 28 7.71 -18.36 0.76
C THR A 28 6.43 -17.55 0.94
N THR A 29 5.49 -18.10 1.71
CA THR A 29 4.21 -17.46 2.02
C THR A 29 4.40 -16.08 2.64
N ARG A 30 3.69 -15.08 2.09
CA ARG A 30 3.63 -13.70 2.59
C ARG A 30 2.28 -13.46 3.27
N SER A 31 2.26 -13.61 4.59
CA SER A 31 1.05 -13.47 5.40
C SER A 31 0.64 -12.01 5.57
N SER A 32 -0.64 -11.71 5.39
CA SER A 32 -1.23 -10.41 5.76
C SER A 32 -1.26 -10.18 7.27
N ASN A 33 -1.05 -11.21 8.10
CA ASN A 33 -1.13 -11.15 9.56
C ASN A 33 -2.46 -10.57 10.08
N GLY A 34 -3.54 -10.80 9.33
CA GLY A 34 -4.86 -10.25 9.66
C GLY A 34 -5.82 -10.26 8.47
N LYS A 35 -7.08 -9.91 8.74
CA LYS A 35 -8.09 -9.72 7.69
C LYS A 35 -7.84 -8.38 7.01
N VAL A 36 -7.62 -8.41 5.71
CA VAL A 36 -7.39 -7.22 4.88
C VAL A 36 -8.28 -7.28 3.64
N ALA A 37 -8.57 -6.11 3.06
CA ALA A 37 -9.42 -5.98 1.88
C ALA A 37 -8.60 -5.98 0.58
N ALA A 38 -7.34 -5.57 0.63
CA ALA A 38 -6.49 -5.46 -0.56
C ALA A 38 -4.99 -5.62 -0.23
N VAL A 39 -4.21 -5.83 -1.29
CA VAL A 39 -2.75 -5.72 -1.30
C VAL A 39 -2.35 -4.77 -2.42
N LEU A 40 -1.49 -3.80 -2.11
CA LEU A 40 -0.82 -2.93 -3.10
C LEU A 40 0.65 -3.34 -3.18
N GLU A 41 1.11 -3.61 -4.40
CA GLU A 41 2.52 -3.94 -4.68
C GLU A 41 3.23 -2.74 -5.28
N LEU A 42 4.38 -2.40 -4.70
CA LEU A 42 5.30 -1.38 -5.21
C LEU A 42 6.63 -2.05 -5.57
N ASN A 43 7.45 -1.36 -6.37
CA ASN A 43 8.86 -1.76 -6.49
C ASN A 43 9.51 -1.75 -5.10
N GLY A 44 10.42 -2.69 -4.84
CA GLY A 44 11.04 -2.83 -3.52
C GLY A 44 11.72 -1.55 -3.02
N HIS A 45 11.60 -1.32 -1.71
CA HIS A 45 12.10 -0.14 -0.97
C HIS A 45 11.41 1.20 -1.31
N VAL A 46 10.39 1.22 -2.16
CA VAL A 46 9.64 2.45 -2.47
C VAL A 46 8.84 2.93 -1.25
N SER A 47 8.30 2.03 -0.42
CA SER A 47 7.58 2.44 0.78
C SER A 47 8.49 3.20 1.75
N GLU A 48 9.72 2.72 1.93
CA GLU A 48 10.73 3.39 2.77
C GLU A 48 11.17 4.73 2.17
N LEU A 49 11.41 4.77 0.85
CA LEU A 49 11.80 5.99 0.14
C LEU A 49 10.75 7.11 0.29
N LEU A 50 9.47 6.75 0.26
CA LEU A 50 8.36 7.69 0.37
C LEU A 50 7.91 7.93 1.82
N GLY A 51 8.52 7.25 2.80
CA GLY A 51 8.14 7.35 4.21
C GLY A 51 6.78 6.74 4.55
N ILE A 52 6.27 5.83 3.71
CA ILE A 52 4.99 5.14 3.91
C ILE A 52 5.14 4.12 5.04
N SER A 53 4.23 4.17 6.01
CA SER A 53 4.25 3.37 7.23
C SER A 53 2.91 2.70 7.52
N VAL A 54 2.93 1.70 8.40
CA VAL A 54 1.70 1.12 8.98
C VAL A 54 0.90 2.22 9.69
N GLY A 55 -0.40 2.27 9.42
CA GLY A 55 -1.30 3.33 9.89
C GLY A 55 -1.59 4.43 8.86
N ASP A 56 -0.79 4.56 7.80
CA ASP A 56 -1.11 5.48 6.70
C ASP A 56 -2.36 5.03 5.93
N THR A 57 -2.96 5.94 5.16
CA THR A 57 -4.23 5.69 4.46
C THR A 57 -4.04 5.70 2.95
N VAL A 58 -4.52 4.64 2.29
CA VAL A 58 -4.70 4.57 0.84
C VAL A 58 -6.09 5.08 0.49
N TYR A 59 -6.12 6.11 -0.34
CA TYR A 59 -7.37 6.73 -0.78
C TYR A 59 -7.83 6.18 -2.13
N HIS A 60 -8.97 5.49 -2.13
CA HIS A 60 -9.57 4.92 -3.33
C HIS A 60 -11.06 4.59 -3.11
N ALA A 61 -11.88 4.72 -4.15
CA ALA A 61 -13.32 4.46 -4.07
C ALA A 61 -13.67 3.06 -3.53
N MET A 62 -12.79 2.07 -3.74
CA MET A 62 -12.99 0.70 -3.22
C MET A 62 -13.09 0.62 -1.68
N PHE A 63 -12.48 1.58 -0.97
CA PHE A 63 -12.49 1.66 0.49
C PHE A 63 -13.56 2.64 1.01
N GLY A 64 -14.33 3.26 0.11
CA GLY A 64 -15.30 4.30 0.47
C GLY A 64 -14.68 5.55 1.09
N ASN A 65 -13.38 5.79 0.86
CA ASN A 65 -12.62 6.87 1.50
C ASN A 65 -12.03 7.88 0.49
N GLU A 66 -12.50 7.89 -0.76
CA GLU A 66 -11.92 8.68 -1.85
C GLU A 66 -11.65 10.15 -1.48
N LEU A 67 -10.47 10.65 -1.86
CA LEU A 67 -10.17 12.07 -1.74
C LEU A 67 -11.07 12.84 -2.71
N VAL A 68 -11.97 13.64 -2.15
CA VAL A 68 -12.66 14.67 -2.93
C VAL A 68 -11.63 15.76 -3.22
N HIS A 69 -10.99 15.68 -4.39
CA HIS A 69 -10.25 16.83 -4.91
C HIS A 69 -11.26 17.92 -5.30
N PRO A 70 -11.23 19.11 -4.67
CA PRO A 70 -12.05 20.21 -5.15
C PRO A 70 -11.61 20.57 -6.58
N PRO A 71 -12.55 20.83 -7.51
CA PRO A 71 -12.19 21.29 -8.84
C PRO A 71 -11.37 22.59 -8.72
N GLY A 72 -10.07 22.52 -9.04
CA GLY A 72 -9.17 23.68 -9.06
C GLY A 72 -7.87 23.56 -8.24
N ALA A 73 -7.68 22.52 -7.42
CA ALA A 73 -6.39 22.30 -6.76
C ALA A 73 -5.42 21.63 -7.75
N ALA A 74 -4.57 22.43 -8.40
CA ALA A 74 -3.46 21.93 -9.20
C ALA A 74 -2.62 20.97 -8.34
N ALA A 75 -2.39 19.75 -8.84
CA ALA A 75 -1.42 18.83 -8.26
C ALA A 75 -0.05 19.53 -8.30
N GLY A 76 0.43 19.96 -7.13
CA GLY A 76 1.77 20.52 -6.99
C GLY A 76 2.81 19.47 -7.35
N ASN A 77 3.83 19.92 -8.08
CA ASN A 77 4.96 19.13 -8.59
C ASN A 77 5.70 18.34 -7.50
#